data_AF-A0A943MWW0-F1
#
_entry.id   AF-A0A943MWW0-F1
#
_cell.length_a   1.000
_cell.length_b   1.000
_cell.length_c   1.000
_cell.angle_alpha   90.00
_cell.angle_beta   90.00
_cell.angle_gamma   90.00
#
_symmetry.space_group_name_H-M   'P 1'
#
loop_
_entity.id
_entity.type
_entity.pdbx_description
1 polymer ?
#
loop_
_entity_poly.entity_id
_entity_poly.type
_entity_poly.pdbx_seq_one_letter_code
_entity_poly.pdbx_strand_id
1 'polypeptide(L)'
;MEGFVLLDTGAWSLVPPLLALALALITKEVYSSLLIGIVSGLLIYQFSLAGVGLEQTIDGLCLLPNIFIEQISANAGLILFLALLGALTMLITKAGGSIAYAKWAVKRIKNPRVASIATALLGVIIFVDDYFNCLTVGSVMRPVTDRFKICREKLAWIIDSTAAPICIIVPVSSWAVAVGGYLGENGFNTFVASIPYNFYALLTIVFVFALCASG
;
A
#
# COMPACT_ATOMS: atom_id res chain seq x y z
N MET A 1 9.52 -5.74 -20.23
CA MET A 1 8.32 -5.10 -20.81
C MET A 1 8.37 -5.18 -22.34
N GLU A 2 8.53 -6.38 -22.92
CA GLU A 2 8.58 -6.56 -24.39
C GLU A 2 7.34 -7.30 -24.94
N GLY A 3 6.23 -7.31 -24.19
CA GLY A 3 5.05 -8.13 -24.54
C GLY A 3 3.76 -7.37 -24.86
N PHE A 4 3.71 -6.05 -24.63
CA PHE A 4 2.48 -5.27 -24.81
C PHE A 4 2.72 -4.09 -25.75
N VAL A 5 1.95 -4.05 -26.85
CA VAL A 5 1.91 -2.87 -27.73
C VAL A 5 1.14 -1.78 -26.99
N LEU A 6 1.68 -0.57 -26.91
CA LEU A 6 0.94 0.57 -26.38
C LEU A 6 -0.18 0.91 -27.38
N LEU A 7 -1.39 0.49 -27.06
CA LEU A 7 -2.58 0.72 -27.87
C LEU A 7 -3.33 1.94 -27.36
N ASP A 8 -3.71 2.82 -28.29
CA ASP A 8 -4.54 3.98 -28.01
C ASP A 8 -6.01 3.55 -27.86
N THR A 9 -6.30 2.90 -26.72
CA THR A 9 -7.64 2.42 -26.35
C THR A 9 -8.55 3.56 -25.85
N GLY A 10 -8.02 4.78 -25.73
CA GLY A 10 -8.76 5.97 -25.35
C GLY A 10 -9.57 5.77 -24.05
N ALA A 11 -10.87 6.05 -24.11
CA ALA A 11 -11.77 5.93 -22.97
C ALA A 11 -11.96 4.49 -22.46
N TRP A 12 -11.69 3.46 -23.28
CA TRP A 12 -11.85 2.06 -22.87
C TRP A 12 -10.82 1.61 -21.84
N SER A 13 -9.67 2.29 -21.76
CA SER A 13 -8.64 2.03 -20.74
C SER A 13 -9.11 2.33 -19.30
N LEU A 14 -10.15 3.17 -19.14
CA LEU A 14 -10.72 3.52 -17.85
C LEU A 14 -11.74 2.49 -17.34
N VAL A 15 -12.26 1.64 -18.22
CA VAL A 15 -13.29 0.66 -17.86
C VAL A 15 -12.78 -0.36 -16.83
N PRO A 16 -11.60 -0.99 -16.99
CA PRO A 16 -11.12 -1.98 -16.03
C PRO A 16 -10.90 -1.42 -14.61
N PRO A 17 -10.22 -0.27 -14.42
CA PRO A 17 -10.07 0.33 -13.09
C PRO A 17 -11.41 0.71 -12.45
N LEU A 18 -12.32 1.32 -13.21
CA LEU A 18 -13.63 1.73 -12.70
C LEU A 18 -14.51 0.54 -12.34
N LEU A 19 -14.49 -0.52 -13.16
CA LEU A 19 -15.21 -1.76 -12.89
C LEU A 19 -14.68 -2.43 -11.62
N ALA A 20 -13.36 -2.56 -11.48
CA ALA A 20 -12.75 -3.12 -10.30
C ALA A 20 -13.11 -2.33 -9.03
N LEU A 21 -13.06 -0.99 -9.10
CA LEU A 21 -13.42 -0.12 -7.98
C LEU A 21 -14.90 -0.24 -7.62
N ALA A 22 -15.80 -0.17 -8.61
CA ALA A 22 -17.23 -0.27 -8.37
C ALA A 22 -17.62 -1.63 -7.77
N LEU A 23 -17.06 -2.72 -8.31
CA LEU A 23 -17.29 -4.07 -7.78
C LEU A 23 -16.71 -4.20 -6.37
N ALA A 24 -15.53 -3.66 -6.09
CA ALA A 24 -14.93 -3.73 -4.76
C ALA A 24 -15.80 -3.03 -3.70
N LEU A 25 -16.42 -1.90 -4.05
CA LEU A 25 -17.33 -1.18 -3.15
C LEU A 25 -18.66 -1.91 -2.93
N ILE A 26 -19.22 -2.55 -3.96
CA ILE A 26 -20.51 -3.26 -3.88
C ILE A 26 -20.34 -4.62 -3.17
N THR A 27 -19.40 -5.44 -3.65
CA THR A 27 -19.20 -6.81 -3.17
C THR A 27 -18.46 -6.87 -1.84
N LYS A 28 -17.72 -5.81 -1.50
CA LYS A 28 -16.76 -5.78 -0.38
C LYS A 28 -15.68 -6.87 -0.47
N GLU A 29 -15.49 -7.45 -1.66
CA GLU A 29 -14.45 -8.44 -1.95
C GLU A 29 -13.43 -7.87 -2.93
N VAL A 30 -12.29 -7.43 -2.40
CA VAL A 30 -11.25 -6.76 -3.20
C VAL A 30 -10.61 -7.73 -4.20
N TYR A 31 -10.30 -8.96 -3.77
CA TYR A 31 -9.61 -9.95 -4.63
C TYR A 31 -10.44 -10.35 -5.85
N SER A 32 -11.72 -10.70 -5.63
CA SER A 32 -12.67 -11.06 -6.69
C SER A 32 -12.86 -9.90 -7.68
N SER A 33 -12.99 -8.68 -7.15
CA SER A 33 -13.18 -7.46 -7.96
C SER A 33 -11.95 -7.11 -8.81
N LEU A 34 -10.74 -7.25 -8.24
CA LEU A 34 -9.49 -7.02 -8.96
C LEU A 34 -9.30 -8.02 -10.09
N LEU A 35 -9.63 -9.30 -9.86
CA LEU A 35 -9.55 -10.34 -10.89
C LEU A 35 -10.49 -10.02 -12.06
N ILE A 36 -11.73 -9.63 -11.79
CA ILE A 36 -12.69 -9.24 -12.84
C ILE A 36 -12.18 -8.00 -13.60
N GLY A 37 -11.59 -7.03 -12.90
CA GLY A 37 -10.91 -5.89 -13.51
C GLY A 37 -9.81 -6.32 -14.47
N ILE A 38 -8.88 -7.18 -14.04
CA ILE A 38 -7.78 -7.69 -14.89
C ILE A 38 -8.31 -8.42 -16.11
N VAL A 39 -9.29 -9.31 -15.94
CA VAL A 39 -9.94 -10.05 -17.05
C VAL A 39 -10.55 -9.05 -18.05
N SER A 40 -11.29 -8.06 -17.56
CA SER A 40 -11.91 -7.04 -18.43
C SER A 40 -10.88 -6.22 -19.20
N GLY A 41 -9.77 -5.84 -18.57
CA GLY A 41 -8.68 -5.10 -19.22
C GLY A 41 -7.97 -5.93 -20.28
N LEU A 42 -7.77 -7.22 -20.02
CA LEU A 42 -7.14 -8.12 -20.97
C LEU A 42 -8.03 -8.40 -22.19
N LEU A 43 -9.34 -8.51 -21.99
CA LEU A 43 -10.30 -8.62 -23.08
C LEU A 43 -10.33 -7.36 -23.94
N ILE A 44 -10.36 -6.17 -23.32
CA ILE A 44 -10.29 -4.90 -24.06
C ILE A 44 -8.99 -4.80 -24.85
N TYR A 45 -7.87 -5.21 -24.26
CA TYR A 45 -6.57 -5.25 -24.94
C TYR A 45 -6.62 -6.14 -26.19
N GLN A 46 -7.13 -7.36 -26.08
CA GLN A 46 -7.23 -8.28 -27.22
C GLN A 46 -8.23 -7.83 -28.29
N PHE A 47 -9.37 -7.28 -27.87
CA PHE A 47 -10.36 -6.74 -28.81
C PHE A 47 -9.82 -5.52 -29.57
N SER A 48 -8.93 -4.74 -28.95
CA SER A 48 -8.27 -3.61 -29.61
C SER A 48 -7.19 -4.03 -30.61
N LEU A 49 -6.65 -5.24 -30.51
CA LEU A 49 -5.62 -5.77 -31.41
C LEU A 49 -6.20 -6.40 -32.68
N ALA A 50 -7.21 -7.26 -32.50
CA ALA A 50 -7.69 -8.15 -33.57
C ALA A 50 -9.21 -8.09 -33.77
N GLY A 51 -9.90 -7.10 -33.18
CA GLY A 51 -11.34 -6.96 -33.23
C GLY A 51 -12.10 -7.82 -32.20
N VAL A 52 -13.41 -7.62 -32.11
CA VAL A 52 -14.26 -8.39 -31.18
C VAL A 52 -14.57 -9.76 -31.76
N GLY A 53 -14.23 -10.81 -31.02
CA GLY A 53 -14.54 -12.17 -31.42
C GLY A 53 -14.28 -13.20 -30.32
N LEU A 54 -14.72 -14.43 -30.60
CA LEU A 54 -14.67 -15.56 -29.67
C LEU A 54 -13.23 -16.06 -29.50
N GLU A 55 -12.44 -16.04 -30.58
CA GLU A 55 -11.02 -16.41 -30.57
C GLU A 55 -10.21 -15.46 -29.66
N GLN A 56 -10.42 -14.15 -29.78
CA GLN A 56 -9.76 -13.12 -28.98
C GLN A 56 -10.13 -13.22 -27.49
N THR A 57 -11.36 -13.65 -27.20
CA THR A 57 -11.81 -13.88 -25.82
C THR A 57 -11.07 -15.08 -25.21
N ILE A 58 -10.95 -16.18 -25.98
CA ILE A 58 -10.23 -17.38 -25.57
C ILE A 58 -8.74 -17.07 -25.40
N ASP A 59 -8.12 -16.39 -26.36
CA ASP A 59 -6.71 -16.00 -26.30
C ASP A 59 -6.41 -15.09 -25.11
N GLY A 60 -7.28 -14.09 -24.85
CA GLY A 60 -7.19 -13.26 -23.66
C GLY A 60 -7.22 -14.10 -22.38
N LEU A 61 -8.18 -15.02 -22.25
CA LEU A 61 -8.27 -15.91 -21.09
C LEU A 61 -7.08 -16.87 -20.95
N CYS A 62 -6.52 -17.35 -22.06
CA CYS A 62 -5.34 -18.20 -22.05
C CYS A 62 -4.04 -17.45 -21.71
N LEU A 63 -3.99 -16.13 -21.88
CA LEU A 63 -2.83 -15.31 -21.49
C LEU A 63 -2.79 -14.97 -20.00
N LEU A 64 -3.93 -15.01 -19.30
CA LEU A 64 -4.01 -14.72 -17.86
C LEU A 64 -2.96 -15.46 -17.02
N PRO A 65 -2.83 -16.81 -17.11
CA PRO A 65 -1.84 -17.54 -16.32
C PRO A 65 -0.41 -17.10 -16.58
N ASN A 66 -0.06 -16.85 -17.84
CA ASN A 66 1.29 -16.42 -18.23
C ASN A 66 1.61 -15.04 -17.65
N ILE A 67 0.66 -14.11 -17.69
CA ILE A 67 0.82 -12.78 -17.09
C ILE A 67 1.01 -12.90 -15.57
N PHE A 68 0.23 -13.74 -14.90
CA PHE A 68 0.40 -13.98 -13.46
C PHE A 68 1.79 -14.55 -13.16
N ILE A 69 2.26 -15.54 -13.92
CA ILE A 69 3.59 -16.15 -13.72
C ILE A 69 4.68 -15.10 -13.93
N GLU A 70 4.62 -14.32 -15.01
CA GLU A 70 5.60 -13.28 -15.31
C GLU A 70 5.63 -12.22 -14.19
N GLN A 71 4.47 -11.72 -13.76
CA GLN A 71 4.39 -10.71 -12.71
C GLN A 71 4.83 -11.23 -11.34
N ILE A 72 4.48 -12.48 -11.00
CA ILE A 72 4.92 -13.11 -9.75
C ILE A 72 6.43 -13.31 -9.77
N SER A 73 6.99 -13.78 -10.89
CA SER A 73 8.44 -14.01 -11.01
C SER A 73 9.24 -12.70 -10.94
N ALA A 74 8.78 -11.66 -11.63
CA ALA A 74 9.41 -10.34 -11.61
C ALA A 74 9.38 -9.69 -10.21
N ASN A 75 8.33 -9.95 -9.43
CA ASN A 75 8.12 -9.35 -8.11
C ASN A 75 8.32 -10.36 -6.95
N ALA A 76 8.92 -11.52 -7.21
CA ALA A 76 9.05 -12.61 -6.23
C ALA A 76 9.79 -12.16 -4.96
N GLY A 77 10.81 -11.30 -5.10
CA GLY A 77 11.54 -10.73 -3.97
C GLY A 77 10.65 -9.88 -3.05
N LEU A 78 9.76 -9.09 -3.62
CA LEU A 78 8.81 -8.26 -2.87
C LEU A 78 7.79 -9.15 -2.14
N ILE A 79 7.25 -10.17 -2.82
CA ILE A 79 6.32 -11.13 -2.22
C ILE A 79 6.97 -11.86 -1.03
N LEU A 80 8.21 -12.34 -1.20
CA LEU A 80 8.95 -13.00 -0.14
C LEU A 80 9.23 -12.05 1.03
N PHE A 81 9.62 -10.80 0.74
CA PHE A 81 9.85 -9.77 1.74
C PHE A 81 8.58 -9.50 2.58
N LEU A 82 7.44 -9.26 1.94
CA LEU A 82 6.16 -9.06 2.62
C LEU A 82 5.75 -10.27 3.46
N ALA A 83 5.94 -11.49 2.95
CA ALA A 83 5.64 -12.72 3.68
C ALA A 83 6.50 -12.86 4.95
N LEU A 84 7.80 -12.57 4.85
CA LEU A 84 8.72 -12.60 5.99
C LEU A 84 8.39 -11.52 7.03
N LEU A 85 8.02 -10.31 6.60
CA LEU A 85 7.57 -9.24 7.50
C LEU A 85 6.27 -9.62 8.22
N GLY A 86 5.32 -10.24 7.51
CA GLY A 86 4.11 -10.79 8.11
C GLY A 86 4.42 -11.85 9.16
N ALA A 87 5.35 -12.77 8.87
CA ALA A 87 5.79 -13.79 9.83
C ALA A 87 6.48 -13.17 11.06
N LEU A 88 7.36 -12.18 10.86
CA LEU A 88 8.08 -11.49 11.93
C LEU A 88 7.14 -10.72 12.85
N THR A 89 6.20 -9.95 12.30
CA THR A 89 5.20 -9.21 13.09
C THR A 89 4.29 -10.16 13.88
N MET A 90 3.88 -11.28 13.28
CA MET A 90 3.12 -12.31 13.98
C MET A 90 3.93 -12.97 15.11
N LEU A 91 5.22 -13.23 14.88
CA LEU A 91 6.12 -13.79 15.89
C LEU A 91 6.28 -12.84 17.07
N ILE A 92 6.53 -11.55 16.84
CA ILE A 92 6.65 -10.53 17.90
C ILE A 92 5.35 -10.43 18.71
N THR A 93 4.21 -10.46 18.02
CA THR A 93 2.90 -10.40 18.65
C THR A 93 2.66 -11.63 19.53
N LYS A 94 2.98 -12.83 19.03
CA LYS A 94 2.80 -14.09 19.76
C LYS A 94 3.82 -14.29 20.88
N ALA A 95 5.03 -13.78 20.74
CA ALA A 95 6.08 -13.75 21.77
C ALA A 95 5.75 -12.79 22.93
N GLY A 96 4.66 -12.00 22.82
CA GLY A 96 4.23 -11.06 23.85
C GLY A 96 4.99 -9.74 23.82
N GLY A 97 5.78 -9.47 22.78
CA GLY A 97 6.53 -8.21 22.62
C GLY A 97 5.62 -7.00 22.60
N SER A 98 4.53 -7.06 21.83
CA SER A 98 3.52 -5.99 21.74
C SER A 98 2.84 -5.72 23.10
N ILE A 99 2.63 -6.77 23.91
CA ILE A 99 2.03 -6.65 25.26
C ILE A 99 3.04 -6.08 26.26
N ALA A 100 4.30 -6.51 26.20
CA ALA A 100 5.37 -5.98 27.05
C ALA A 100 5.62 -4.50 26.75
N TYR A 101 5.68 -4.13 25.46
CA TYR A 101 5.74 -2.74 25.03
C TYR A 101 4.53 -1.95 25.53
N ALA A 102 3.31 -2.50 25.40
CA ALA A 102 2.12 -1.85 25.91
C ALA A 102 2.21 -1.59 27.42
N LYS A 103 2.64 -2.57 28.22
CA LYS A 103 2.82 -2.40 29.68
C LYS A 103 3.87 -1.34 30.03
N TRP A 104 4.97 -1.26 29.26
CA TRP A 104 5.99 -0.22 29.43
C TRP A 104 5.47 1.16 29.03
N ALA A 105 4.82 1.25 27.86
CA ALA A 105 4.25 2.47 27.32
C ALA A 105 3.14 3.02 28.24
N VAL A 106 2.29 2.17 28.81
CA VAL A 106 1.26 2.52 29.79
C VAL A 106 1.82 3.17 31.06
N LYS A 107 3.06 2.84 31.47
CA LYS A 107 3.73 3.49 32.61
C LYS A 107 4.30 4.86 32.26
N ARG A 108 4.71 5.07 31.00
CA ARG A 108 5.37 6.29 30.52
C ARG A 108 4.39 7.31 29.91
N ILE A 109 3.41 6.83 29.15
CA ILE A 109 2.38 7.61 28.46
C ILE A 109 1.21 7.78 29.42
N LYS A 110 0.93 9.04 29.78
CA LYS A 110 -0.12 9.40 30.75
C LYS A 110 -1.34 10.07 30.14
N ASN A 111 -1.30 10.45 28.87
CA ASN A 111 -2.33 11.26 28.22
C ASN A 111 -2.65 10.70 26.82
N PRO A 112 -3.94 10.63 26.39
CA PRO A 112 -4.33 10.24 25.03
C PRO A 112 -3.56 10.97 23.93
N ARG A 113 -3.28 12.28 24.09
CA ARG A 113 -2.50 13.06 23.11
C ARG A 113 -1.11 12.48 22.88
N VAL A 114 -0.43 12.12 23.98
CA VAL A 114 0.92 11.53 23.92
C VAL A 114 0.87 10.14 23.29
N ALA A 115 -0.22 9.38 23.50
CA ALA A 115 -0.41 8.09 22.82
C ALA A 115 -0.53 8.27 21.30
N SER A 116 -1.34 9.22 20.83
CA SER A 116 -1.50 9.51 19.39
C SER A 116 -0.22 10.03 18.74
N ILE A 117 0.51 10.93 19.41
CA ILE A 117 1.80 11.44 18.93
C ILE A 117 2.84 10.30 18.87
N ALA A 118 2.87 9.42 19.88
CA ALA A 118 3.76 8.26 19.87
C ALA A 118 3.43 7.30 18.72
N THR A 119 2.15 7.11 18.38
CA THR A 119 1.74 6.33 17.21
C THR A 119 2.28 6.96 15.92
N ALA A 120 2.07 8.27 15.76
CA ALA A 120 2.54 8.99 14.57
C ALA A 120 4.07 8.95 14.43
N LEU A 121 4.81 9.13 15.54
CA LEU A 121 6.27 9.03 15.56
C LEU A 121 6.77 7.63 15.22
N LEU A 122 6.11 6.57 15.74
CA LEU A 122 6.46 5.21 15.37
C LEU A 122 6.23 4.96 13.87
N GLY A 123 5.18 5.56 13.30
CA GLY A 123 4.95 5.61 11.86
C GLY A 123 6.06 6.32 11.10
N VAL A 124 6.60 7.44 11.58
CA VAL A 124 7.76 8.10 10.95
C VAL A 124 9.01 7.21 10.97
N ILE A 125 9.24 6.48 12.07
CA ILE A 125 10.45 5.67 12.25
C ILE A 125 10.46 4.43 11.34
N ILE A 126 9.30 3.83 11.06
CA ILE A 126 9.18 2.62 10.24
C ILE A 126 8.95 2.99 8.76
N PHE A 127 9.92 3.66 8.13
CA PHE A 127 9.80 4.20 6.77
C PHE A 127 10.10 3.21 5.63
N VAL A 128 10.38 1.94 5.96
CA VAL A 128 10.84 0.94 4.99
C VAL A 128 9.76 0.62 3.96
N ASP A 129 8.53 0.42 4.43
CA ASP A 129 7.38 0.01 3.64
C ASP A 129 6.08 0.39 4.36
N ASP A 130 5.07 0.83 3.62
CA ASP A 130 3.81 1.31 4.18
C ASP A 130 2.94 0.17 4.72
N TYR A 131 2.93 -1.01 4.11
CA TYR A 131 2.25 -2.18 4.66
C TYR A 131 2.91 -2.67 5.95
N PHE A 132 4.24 -2.74 5.97
CA PHE A 132 4.98 -3.13 7.17
C PHE A 132 4.77 -2.16 8.33
N ASN A 133 4.80 -0.87 8.03
CA ASN A 133 4.54 0.19 8.99
C ASN A 133 3.15 0.03 9.61
N CYS A 134 2.11 -0.08 8.76
CA CYS A 134 0.74 -0.23 9.22
C CYS A 134 0.55 -1.45 10.13
N LEU A 135 1.14 -2.59 9.76
CA LEU A 135 1.04 -3.84 10.52
C LEU A 135 1.78 -3.76 11.86
N THR A 136 3.00 -3.22 11.85
CA THR A 136 3.84 -3.14 13.05
C THR A 136 3.33 -2.09 14.03
N VAL A 137 3.09 -0.86 13.57
CA VAL A 137 2.56 0.23 14.43
C VAL A 137 1.19 -0.14 14.95
N GLY A 138 0.32 -0.73 14.11
CA GLY A 138 -1.00 -1.20 14.51
C GLY A 138 -0.93 -2.25 15.63
N SER A 139 -0.10 -3.28 15.47
CA SER A 139 0.02 -4.35 16.48
C SER A 139 0.61 -3.86 17.80
N VAL A 140 1.55 -2.90 17.77
CA VAL A 140 2.24 -2.36 18.94
C VAL A 140 1.41 -1.30 19.67
N MET A 141 0.76 -0.39 18.94
CA MET A 141 0.05 0.75 19.53
C MET A 141 -1.40 0.46 19.89
N ARG A 142 -2.06 -0.50 19.24
CA ARG A 142 -3.45 -0.89 19.56
C ARG A 142 -3.73 -1.10 21.05
N PRO A 143 -2.96 -1.91 21.81
CA PRO A 143 -3.20 -2.08 23.25
C PRO A 143 -2.97 -0.80 24.07
N VAL A 144 -2.10 0.10 23.60
CA VAL A 144 -1.83 1.39 24.27
C VAL A 144 -2.99 2.35 24.06
N THR A 145 -3.50 2.46 22.83
CA THR A 145 -4.60 3.36 22.47
C THR A 145 -5.95 2.88 22.99
N ASP A 146 -6.18 1.57 23.05
CA ASP A 146 -7.40 0.97 23.61
C ASP A 146 -7.58 1.36 25.10
N ARG A 147 -6.49 1.48 25.88
CA ARG A 147 -6.56 1.95 27.29
C ARG A 147 -7.09 3.37 27.42
N PHE A 148 -6.73 4.24 26.48
CA PHE A 148 -7.17 5.63 26.45
C PHE A 148 -8.50 5.83 25.71
N LYS A 149 -9.17 4.74 25.30
CA LYS A 149 -10.44 4.75 24.56
C LYS A 149 -10.38 5.59 23.27
N ILE A 150 -9.23 5.58 22.60
CA ILE A 150 -9.09 6.21 21.29
C ILE A 150 -9.79 5.31 20.25
N CYS A 151 -10.64 5.91 19.41
CA CYS A 151 -11.34 5.21 18.33
C CYS A 151 -10.35 4.46 17.42
N ARG A 152 -10.71 3.24 17.00
CA ARG A 152 -9.87 2.42 16.13
C ARG A 152 -9.71 3.03 14.75
N GLU A 153 -10.72 3.77 14.31
CA GLU A 153 -10.75 4.55 13.07
C GLU A 153 -9.72 5.67 13.12
N LYS A 154 -9.64 6.41 14.25
CA LYS A 154 -8.62 7.46 14.45
C LYS A 154 -7.21 6.87 14.49
N LEU A 155 -7.04 5.71 15.15
CA LEU A 155 -5.76 5.00 15.15
C LEU A 155 -5.36 4.58 13.74
N ALA A 156 -6.25 3.90 13.01
CA ALA A 156 -6.01 3.44 11.65
C ALA A 156 -5.68 4.61 10.71
N TRP A 157 -6.39 5.73 10.84
CA TRP A 157 -6.12 6.93 10.05
C TRP A 157 -4.73 7.53 10.34
N ILE A 158 -4.33 7.65 11.61
CA ILE A 158 -2.98 8.13 11.97
C ILE A 158 -1.91 7.21 11.39
N ILE A 159 -2.10 5.90 11.51
CA ILE A 159 -1.15 4.90 11.01
C ILE A 159 -1.03 4.99 9.48
N ASP A 160 -2.14 4.98 8.76
CA ASP A 160 -2.16 5.04 7.29
C ASP A 160 -1.61 6.38 6.76
N SER A 161 -2.03 7.48 7.37
CA SER A 161 -1.61 8.85 7.04
C SER A 161 -0.16 9.15 7.44
N THR A 162 0.52 8.24 8.12
CA THR A 162 1.97 8.32 8.36
C THR A 162 2.73 7.33 7.51
N ALA A 163 2.27 6.08 7.43
CA ALA A 163 2.90 5.02 6.65
C ALA A 163 3.15 5.41 5.19
N ALA A 164 2.10 5.72 4.42
CA ALA A 164 2.26 6.02 2.99
C ALA A 164 3.03 7.34 2.74
N PRO A 165 2.70 8.48 3.39
CA PRO A 165 3.42 9.73 3.18
C PRO A 165 4.92 9.67 3.50
N ILE A 166 5.32 9.00 4.58
CA ILE A 166 6.73 8.89 4.97
C ILE A 166 7.51 8.01 3.99
N CYS A 167 6.92 6.90 3.55
CA CYS A 167 7.59 6.01 2.58
C CYS A 167 7.82 6.72 1.24
N ILE A 168 7.00 7.69 0.85
CA ILE A 168 7.19 8.46 -0.39
C ILE A 168 8.24 9.58 -0.25
N ILE A 169 8.48 10.09 0.96
CA ILE A 169 9.44 11.17 1.21
C ILE A 169 10.85 10.62 1.47
N VAL A 170 10.96 9.46 2.09
CA VAL A 170 12.27 8.90 2.47
C VAL A 170 12.92 8.22 1.25
N PRO A 171 14.17 8.57 0.88
CA PRO A 171 14.85 7.98 -0.28
C PRO A 171 15.15 6.48 -0.16
N VAL A 172 15.12 5.94 1.06
CA VAL A 172 15.39 4.53 1.35
C VAL A 172 14.07 3.86 1.74
N SER A 173 13.23 3.59 0.77
CA SER A 173 11.90 2.95 0.95
C SER A 173 11.53 2.06 -0.24
N SER A 174 10.48 1.25 -0.08
CA SER A 174 9.91 0.45 -1.18
C SER A 174 9.45 1.31 -2.36
N TRP A 175 8.94 2.52 -2.11
CA TRP A 175 8.51 3.47 -3.14
C TRP A 175 9.67 4.04 -3.97
N ALA A 176 10.82 4.33 -3.33
CA ALA A 176 12.00 4.81 -4.06
C ALA A 176 12.52 3.77 -5.06
N VAL A 177 12.48 2.49 -4.67
CA VAL A 177 12.87 1.37 -5.55
C VAL A 177 11.87 1.19 -6.69
N ALA A 178 10.57 1.22 -6.40
CA ALA A 178 9.53 1.06 -7.40
C ALA A 178 9.59 2.17 -8.46
N VAL A 179 9.65 3.44 -8.04
CA VAL A 179 9.71 4.60 -8.95
C VAL A 179 11.04 4.62 -9.71
N GLY A 180 12.15 4.28 -9.05
CA GLY A 180 13.45 4.12 -9.71
C GLY A 180 13.43 3.06 -10.81
N GLY A 181 12.75 1.93 -10.56
CA GLY A 181 12.58 0.85 -11.54
C GLY A 181 11.72 1.24 -12.74
N TYR A 182 10.68 2.07 -12.55
CA TYR A 182 9.82 2.51 -13.65
C TYR A 182 10.47 3.57 -14.55
N LEU A 183 11.34 4.42 -14.00
CA LEU A 183 11.91 5.58 -14.70
C LEU A 183 13.30 5.30 -15.33
N GLY A 184 13.89 4.13 -15.11
CA GLY A 184 15.16 3.73 -15.73
C GLY A 184 16.39 4.50 -15.24
N GLU A 185 17.37 4.71 -16.11
CA GLU A 185 18.60 5.45 -15.79
C GLU A 185 18.25 6.92 -15.46
N ASN A 186 18.37 7.30 -14.18
CA ASN A 186 17.96 8.57 -13.52
C ASN A 186 16.64 8.56 -12.74
N GLY A 187 15.92 7.43 -12.65
CA GLY A 187 14.68 7.35 -11.89
C GLY A 187 14.80 7.75 -10.42
N PHE A 188 15.91 7.39 -9.77
CA PHE A 188 16.18 7.76 -8.38
C PHE A 188 16.41 9.27 -8.19
N ASN A 189 17.13 9.92 -9.10
CA ASN A 189 17.33 11.38 -9.04
C ASN A 189 16.03 12.14 -9.26
N THR A 190 15.19 11.67 -10.20
CA THR A 190 13.84 12.21 -10.43
C THR A 190 12.94 12.00 -9.21
N PHE A 191 13.03 10.85 -8.55
CA PHE A 191 12.31 10.59 -7.30
C PHE A 191 12.71 11.61 -6.23
N VAL A 192 14.00 11.78 -5.97
CA VAL A 192 14.50 12.74 -4.97
C VAL A 192 14.07 14.18 -5.30
N ALA A 193 14.13 14.56 -6.58
CA ALA A 193 13.66 15.88 -7.03
C ALA A 193 12.15 16.08 -6.88
N SER A 194 11.36 15.00 -6.85
CA SER A 194 9.89 15.06 -6.73
C SER A 194 9.40 15.13 -5.28
N ILE A 195 10.22 14.73 -4.29
CA ILE A 195 9.92 14.80 -2.85
C ILE A 195 9.30 16.16 -2.42
N PRO A 196 9.90 17.32 -2.71
CA PRO A 196 9.35 18.61 -2.28
C PRO A 196 8.02 18.98 -2.95
N TYR A 197 7.72 18.40 -4.12
CA TYR A 197 6.47 18.63 -4.84
C TYR A 197 5.34 17.69 -4.41
N ASN A 198 5.61 16.75 -3.50
CA ASN A 198 4.60 15.86 -2.96
C ASN A 198 3.78 16.55 -1.85
N PHE A 199 2.95 17.52 -2.25
CA PHE A 199 2.12 18.29 -1.34
C PHE A 199 1.19 17.41 -0.51
N TYR A 200 0.69 16.31 -1.08
CA TYR A 200 -0.13 15.35 -0.32
C TYR A 200 0.65 14.79 0.87
N ALA A 201 1.85 14.25 0.64
CA ALA A 201 2.63 13.64 1.70
C ALA A 201 3.03 14.65 2.77
N LEU A 202 3.51 15.83 2.36
CA LEU A 202 3.94 16.90 3.27
C LEU A 202 2.78 17.44 4.10
N LEU A 203 1.66 17.80 3.46
CA LEU A 203 0.49 18.35 4.16
C LEU A 203 -0.16 17.32 5.08
N THR A 204 -0.22 16.05 4.65
CA THR A 204 -0.81 14.98 5.46
C THR A 204 -0.01 14.75 6.74
N ILE A 205 1.32 14.72 6.68
CA ILE A 205 2.17 14.59 7.87
C ILE A 205 1.94 15.76 8.83
N VAL A 206 1.95 17.00 8.31
CA VAL A 206 1.67 18.20 9.13
C VAL A 206 0.29 18.10 9.79
N PHE A 207 -0.71 17.68 9.02
CA PHE A 207 -2.08 17.53 9.51
C PHE A 207 -2.21 16.44 10.59
N VAL A 208 -1.54 15.29 10.43
CA VAL A 208 -1.51 14.23 11.46
C VAL A 208 -0.93 14.77 12.76
N PHE A 209 0.22 15.44 12.72
CA PHE A 209 0.83 16.00 13.93
C PHE A 209 -0.01 17.11 14.55
N ALA A 210 -0.63 17.98 13.73
CA ALA A 210 -1.55 19.01 14.20
C ALA A 210 -2.78 18.39 14.91
N LEU A 211 -3.39 17.37 14.31
CA LEU A 211 -4.56 16.67 14.85
C LEU A 211 -4.22 15.92 16.14
N CYS A 212 -3.05 15.29 16.20
CA CYS A 212 -2.56 14.65 17.43
C CYS A 212 -2.27 15.66 18.55
N ALA A 213 -1.85 16.88 18.20
CA ALA A 213 -1.58 17.95 19.16
C ALA A 213 -2.86 18.65 19.66
N SER A 214 -3.85 18.87 18.80
CA SER A 214 -5.11 19.54 19.16
C SER A 214 -6.02 18.68 20.06
N GLY A 215 -5.92 17.34 19.95
CA GLY A 215 -6.68 16.39 20.75
C GLY A 215 -8.00 16.00 20.10
#